data_AF-A0A1V2LS40-F1
#
_entry.id   AF-A0A1V2LS40-F1
#
_cell.length_a   1.000
_cell.length_b   1.000
_cell.length_c   1.000
_cell.angle_alpha   90.00
_cell.angle_beta   90.00
_cell.angle_gamma   90.00
#
_symmetry.space_group_name_H-M   'P 1'
#
loop_
_entity.id
_entity.type
_entity.pdbx_description
1 polymer ?
#
loop_
_entity_poly.entity_id
_entity_poly.type
_entity_poly.pdbx_seq_one_letter_code
_entity_poly.pdbx_strand_id
1 'polypeptide(L)' 'MADMEKMTDAPVEFLRDGARFLQKCTKPSQKEYMQLIRAVGMGFIMMGVVGYLIKLIHIPIRYLIV' A
#
# COMPACT_ATOMS: atom_id res chain seq x y z
N MET A 1 25.61 -33.58 4.27
CA MET A 1 25.45 -32.20 4.79
C MET A 1 25.81 -31.15 3.73
N ALA A 2 25.56 -31.41 2.42
CA ALA A 2 25.93 -30.50 1.33
C ALA A 2 24.73 -29.84 0.62
N ASP A 3 23.50 -30.28 0.93
CA ASP A 3 22.28 -29.83 0.26
C ASP A 3 21.61 -28.63 0.95
N MET A 4 21.89 -28.40 2.25
CA MET A 4 21.28 -27.32 3.03
C MET A 4 21.95 -25.95 2.79
N GLU A 5 23.24 -25.96 2.40
CA GLU A 5 23.98 -24.74 2.03
C GLU A 5 23.47 -24.14 0.71
N LYS A 6 23.20 -24.99 -0.30
CA LYS A 6 22.65 -24.54 -1.60
C LYS A 6 21.26 -23.92 -1.52
N MET A 7 20.43 -24.33 -0.55
CA MET A 7 19.12 -23.69 -0.32
C MET A 7 19.23 -22.35 0.42
N THR A 8 20.33 -22.11 1.12
CA THR A 8 20.54 -20.87 1.88
C THR A 8 21.21 -19.78 1.04
N ASP A 9 22.05 -20.14 0.07
CA ASP A 9 22.70 -19.17 -0.82
C ASP A 9 21.72 -18.48 -1.80
N ALA A 10 20.80 -19.25 -2.38
CA ALA A 10 19.81 -18.72 -3.34
C ALA A 10 18.97 -17.53 -2.83
N PRO A 11 18.38 -17.55 -1.61
CA PRO A 11 17.66 -16.39 -1.09
C PRO A 11 18.58 -15.22 -0.72
N VAL A 12 19.83 -15.48 -0.32
CA VAL A 12 20.80 -14.42 0.02
C VAL A 12 21.25 -13.68 -1.25
N GLU A 13 21.51 -14.40 -2.33
CA GLU A 13 21.78 -13.81 -3.65
C GLU A 13 20.59 -12.99 -4.15
N PHE A 14 19.36 -13.51 -4.02
CA PHE A 14 18.15 -12.79 -4.44
C PHE A 14 17.95 -11.47 -3.67
N LEU A 15 18.19 -11.46 -2.36
CA LEU A 15 18.13 -10.22 -1.57
C LEU A 15 19.21 -9.22 -1.98
N ARG A 16 20.42 -9.71 -2.27
CA ARG A 16 21.53 -8.87 -2.73
C ARG A 16 21.26 -8.24 -4.09
N ASP A 17 20.69 -9.01 -5.02
CA ASP A 17 20.26 -8.51 -6.32
C ASP A 17 19.03 -7.59 -6.22
N GLY A 18 18.08 -7.90 -5.34
CA GLY A 18 16.95 -7.02 -5.03
C GLY A 18 17.39 -5.67 -4.45
N ALA A 19 18.39 -5.65 -3.56
CA ALA A 19 18.96 -4.42 -3.04
C ALA A 19 19.67 -3.60 -4.14
N ARG A 20 20.41 -4.27 -5.03
CA ARG A 20 21.05 -3.61 -6.18
C ARG A 20 20.02 -3.06 -7.16
N PHE A 21 18.90 -3.74 -7.34
CA PHE A 21 17.77 -3.28 -8.15
C PHE A 21 17.13 -2.01 -7.55
N LEU A 22 16.79 -2.04 -6.26
CA LEU A 22 16.22 -0.90 -5.53
C LEU A 22 17.12 0.34 -5.58
N GLN A 23 18.45 0.15 -5.57
CA GLN A 23 19.40 1.26 -5.72
C GLN A 23 19.41 1.87 -7.12
N LYS A 24 19.06 1.11 -8.17
CA LYS A 24 18.93 1.62 -9.55
C LYS A 24 17.59 2.32 -9.80
N CYS A 25 16.57 2.08 -8.98
CA CYS A 25 15.29 2.76 -9.12
C CYS A 25 15.41 4.26 -8.83
N THR A 26 14.79 5.10 -9.67
CA THR A 26 14.63 6.52 -9.39
C THR A 26 13.74 6.71 -8.17
N LYS A 27 14.31 7.25 -7.10
CA LYS A 27 13.55 7.60 -5.89
C LYS A 27 12.77 8.89 -6.14
N PRO A 28 11.50 8.97 -5.70
CA PRO A 28 10.72 10.17 -5.86
C PRO A 28 11.37 11.33 -5.09
N SER A 29 11.41 12.50 -5.72
CA SER A 29 11.81 13.74 -5.07
C SER A 29 10.73 14.21 -4.09
N GLN A 30 11.08 15.10 -3.16
CA GLN A 30 10.11 15.63 -2.19
C GLN A 30 8.88 16.29 -2.85
N LYS A 31 9.05 16.90 -4.02
CA LYS A 31 7.96 17.55 -4.76
C LYS A 31 6.97 16.53 -5.33
N GLU A 32 7.48 15.46 -5.95
CA GLU A 32 6.65 14.38 -6.49
C GLU A 32 5.91 13.64 -5.38
N TYR A 33 6.59 13.39 -4.26
CA TYR A 33 5.97 12.76 -3.10
C TYR A 33 4.85 13.64 -2.51
N MET A 34 5.06 14.95 -2.41
CA MET A 34 4.04 15.88 -1.94
C MET A 34 2.83 15.96 -2.88
N GLN A 35 3.05 15.89 -4.20
CA GLN A 35 1.97 15.84 -5.17
C GLN A 35 1.16 14.54 -5.07
N LEU A 36 1.85 13.40 -4.89
CA LEU A 36 1.21 12.10 -4.67
C LEU A 36 0.36 12.11 -3.40
N ILE A 37 0.89 12.60 -2.28
CA ILE A 37 0.13 12.69 -1.02
C ILE A 37 -1.12 13.54 -1.19
N ARG A 38 -1.03 14.67 -1.90
CA ARG A 38 -2.19 15.53 -2.15
C ARG A 38 -3.27 14.82 -2.97
N ALA A 39 -2.87 14.13 -4.04
CA ALA A 39 -3.79 13.39 -4.89
C ALA A 39 -4.46 12.23 -4.12
N VAL A 40 -3.67 11.43 -3.42
CA VAL A 40 -4.16 10.28 -2.64
C VAL A 40 -4.99 10.74 -1.44
N GLY A 41 -4.58 11.82 -0.76
CA GLY A 41 -5.30 12.40 0.37
C GLY A 41 -6.68 12.91 -0.03
N MET A 42 -6.79 13.58 -1.17
CA MET A 42 -8.10 13.99 -1.71
C MET A 42 -8.99 12.77 -2.02
N GLY A 43 -8.43 11.73 -2.64
CA GLY A 43 -9.15 10.49 -2.92
C GLY A 43 -9.64 9.79 -1.64
N PHE A 44 -8.79 9.72 -0.61
CA PHE A 44 -9.14 9.11 0.68
C PHE A 44 -10.28 9.86 1.38
N ILE A 45 -10.24 11.19 1.38
CA ILE A 45 -11.32 12.02 1.95
C ILE A 45 -12.63 11.77 1.22
N MET A 46 -12.63 11.76 -0.12
CA MET A 46 -13.85 11.52 -0.92
C MET A 46 -14.44 10.12 -0.63
N MET A 47 -13.62 9.08 -0.62
CA MET A 47 -14.07 7.72 -0.32
C MET A 47 -14.59 7.60 1.12
N GLY A 48 -13.93 8.26 2.07
CA GLY A 48 -14.35 8.29 3.48
C GLY A 48 -15.72 8.97 3.67
N VAL A 49 -15.94 10.12 3.04
CA VAL A 49 -17.21 10.84 3.11
C VAL A 49 -18.35 10.03 2.50
N VAL A 50 -18.15 9.47 1.31
CA VAL A 50 -19.18 8.63 0.66
C VAL A 50 -19.53 7.43 1.54
N GLY A 51 -18.54 6.73 2.09
CA GLY A 51 -18.77 5.60 3.00
C GLY A 51 -19.52 6.00 4.28
N TYR A 52 -19.20 7.17 4.86
CA TYR A 52 -19.88 7.69 6.04
C TYR A 52 -21.36 8.02 5.77
N LEU A 53 -21.66 8.69 4.66
CA LEU A 53 -23.03 9.03 4.27
C LEU A 53 -23.88 7.78 4.03
N ILE A 54 -23.34 6.81 3.28
CA ILE A 54 -24.01 5.52 3.06
C ILE A 54 -24.32 4.87 4.40
N LYS A 55 -23.35 4.80 5.31
CA LYS A 55 -23.54 4.20 6.63
C LYS A 55 -24.58 4.94 7.47
N LEU A 56 -24.58 6.28 7.44
CA LEU A 56 -25.53 7.11 8.17
C LEU A 56 -26.97 6.86 7.73
N ILE A 57 -27.22 6.70 6.43
CA ILE A 57 -28.56 6.41 5.87
C ILE A 57 -29.00 4.97 6.18
N HIS A 58 -28.09 4.01 6.16
CA HIS A 58 -28.44 2.60 6.39
C HIS A 58 -28.83 2.28 7.85
N ILE A 59 -28.30 3.00 8.84
CA ILE A 59 -28.63 2.81 10.26
C ILE A 59 -30.13 3.01 10.55
N PRO A 60 -30.76 4.16 10.22
CA PRO A 60 -32.19 4.37 10.47
C PRO A 60 -33.05 3.44 9.61
N ILE A 61 -32.65 3.13 8.37
CA ILE A 61 -33.37 2.17 7.53
C ILE A 61 -33.44 0.80 8.21
N ARG A 62 -32.32 0.31 8.76
CA ARG A 62 -32.30 -0.98 9.46
C ARG A 62 -33.08 -0.95 10.78
N TYR A 63 -33.12 0.19 11.46
CA TYR A 63 -33.92 0.37 12.67
C TYR A 63 -35.43 0.41 12.39
N LEU A 64 -35.86 0.92 11.23
CA LEU A 64 -37.28 1.01 10.87
C LEU A 64 -37.84 -0.27 10.23
N ILE A 65 -36.99 -1.08 9.59
CA ILE A 65 -37.39 -2.33 8.91
C ILE A 65 -37.40 -3.53 9.88
N VAL A 66 -36.72 -3.42 11.03
CA VAL A 66 -36.74 -4.45 12.09
C VAL A 66 -37.95 -4.31 12.99
#